data_AF-A0A388NSM1-F1
#
_entry.id   AF-A0A388NSM1-F1
#
_cell.length_a   1.000
_cell.length_b   1.000
_cell.length_c   1.000
_cell.angle_alpha   90.00
_cell.angle_beta   90.00
_cell.angle_gamma   90.00
#
_symmetry.space_group_name_H-M   'P 1'
#
loop_
_entity.id
_entity.type
_entity.pdbx_description
1 polymer ?
#
loop_
_entity_poly.entity_id
_entity_poly.type
_entity_poly.pdbx_seq_one_letter_code
_entity_poly.pdbx_strand_id
1 'polypeptide(L)' 'MAFPCAALYDQPTGRIAIYYGGADTVTAMAFTTLPAVLDFLQHNSSQ' A
#
# COMPACT_ATOMS: atom_id res chain seq x y z
N MET A 1 9.43 8.55 9.54
CA MET A 1 9.43 7.14 9.09
C MET A 1 8.02 6.76 8.66
N ALA A 2 7.87 6.05 7.55
CA ALA A 2 6.62 5.43 7.15
C ALA A 2 6.87 3.93 7.04
N PHE A 3 6.31 3.13 7.94
CA PHE A 3 6.62 1.71 8.03
C PHE A 3 5.34 0.86 7.94
N PRO A 4 5.04 0.24 6.79
CA PRO A 4 3.82 -0.52 6.60
C PRO A 4 3.86 -1.84 7.37
N CYS A 5 2.79 -2.14 8.11
CA CYS A 5 2.70 -3.35 8.94
C CYS A 5 1.48 -4.23 8.60
N ALA A 6 0.43 -3.66 7.99
CA ALA A 6 -0.78 -4.41 7.64
C ALA A 6 -1.48 -3.79 6.43
N ALA A 7 -2.26 -4.61 5.74
CA ALA A 7 -3.15 -4.16 4.66
C ALA A 7 -4.46 -4.94 4.67
N LEU A 8 -5.56 -4.25 4.35
CA LEU A 8 -6.83 -4.87 4.01
C LEU A 8 -7.04 -4.76 2.50
N TYR A 9 -7.48 -5.87 1.89
CA TYR A 9 -7.71 -5.98 0.46
C TYR A 9 -9.16 -6.38 0.18
N ASP A 10 -9.86 -5.55 -0.58
CA ASP A 10 -11.21 -5.81 -1.08
C ASP A 10 -11.13 -6.37 -2.49
N GLN A 11 -11.14 -7.70 -2.62
CA GLN A 11 -10.93 -8.40 -3.89
C GLN A 11 -11.91 -8.01 -5.01
N PRO A 12 -13.24 -7.90 -4.77
CA PRO A 12 -14.19 -7.46 -5.79
C PRO A 12 -13.87 -6.12 -6.45
N THR A 13 -13.35 -5.15 -5.70
CA THR A 13 -13.09 -3.79 -6.21
C THR A 13 -11.61 -3.49 -6.45
N GLY A 14 -10.71 -4.36 -5.99
CA GLY A 14 -9.28 -4.18 -6.07
C GLY A 14 -8.71 -3.15 -5.08
N ARG A 15 -9.52 -2.58 -4.17
CA ARG A 15 -9.09 -1.54 -3.23
C ARG A 15 -8.18 -2.10 -2.14
N ILE A 16 -7.14 -1.35 -1.81
CA ILE A 16 -6.20 -1.67 -0.74
C ILE A 16 -6.12 -0.49 0.23
N ALA A 17 -6.31 -0.77 1.52
CA ALA A 17 -6.00 0.15 2.61
C ALA A 17 -4.77 -0.35 3.35
N ILE A 18 -3.74 0.48 3.47
CA ILE A 18 -2.46 0.13 4.11
C ILE A 18 -2.38 0.86 5.45
N TYR A 19 -2.16 0.12 6.53
CA TYR A 19 -1.89 0.65 7.85
C TYR A 19 -0.38 0.69 8.09
N TYR A 20 0.14 1.85 8.46
CA TYR A 20 1.56 2.05 8.64
C TYR A 20 1.88 2.92 9.86
N GLY A 21 3.03 2.65 10.47
CA GLY A 21 3.59 3.51 11.52
C GLY A 21 4.10 4.83 10.94
N GLY A 22 3.63 5.95 11.49
CA GLY A 22 4.05 7.30 11.18
C GLY A 22 4.99 7.85 12.25
N ALA A 23 6.25 8.04 11.87
CA ALA A 23 7.33 8.59 12.73
C ALA A 23 7.38 7.93 14.12
N ASP A 24 7.23 6.60 14.18
CA ASP A 24 7.29 5.77 15.39
C ASP A 24 6.33 6.22 16.52
N THR A 25 5.33 7.02 16.18
CA THR A 25 4.47 7.71 17.15
C THR A 25 3.00 7.42 16.89
N VAL A 26 2.57 7.44 15.64
CA VAL A 26 1.16 7.31 15.26
C VAL A 26 0.94 6.15 14.30
N THR A 27 -0.30 5.66 14.24
CA THR A 27 -0.76 4.80 13.14
C THR A 27 -1.49 5.66 12.11
N ALA A 28 -1.09 5.54 10.85
CA ALA A 28 -1.69 6.25 9.72
C ALA A 28 -2.19 5.25 8.66
N MET A 29 -2.94 5.77 7.68
CA MET A 29 -3.53 4.98 6.60
C MET A 29 -3.28 5.62 5.22
N ALA A 30 -3.01 4.79 4.23
CA ALA A 30 -2.93 5.18 2.82
C ALA A 30 -3.80 4.25 1.95
N PHE A 31 -4.20 4.72 0.77
CA PHE A 31 -5.08 4.00 -0.15
C PHE A 31 -4.44 3.83 -1.53
N THR A 32 -4.68 2.67 -2.13
CA THR A 32 -4.31 2.37 -3.52
C THR A 32 -5.21 1.26 -4.08
N THR A 33 -4.95 0.80 -5.30
CA THR A 33 -5.60 -0.37 -5.89
C THR A 33 -4.57 -1.38 -6.39
N LEU A 34 -4.92 -2.67 -6.37
CA LEU A 34 -4.04 -3.73 -6.84
C LEU A 34 -3.56 -3.51 -8.30
N PRO A 35 -4.44 -3.14 -9.27
CA PRO A 35 -3.99 -2.90 -10.64
C PRO A 35 -2.96 -1.76 -10.73
N ALA A 36 -3.15 -0.68 -9.99
CA ALA A 36 -2.22 0.46 -10.01
C ALA A 36 -0.84 0.08 -9.44
N VAL A 37 -0.80 -0.73 -8.38
CA VAL A 37 0.46 -1.21 -7.80
C VAL A 37 1.19 -2.14 -8.76
N LEU A 38 0.49 -3.12 -9.36
CA LEU A 38 1.10 -4.06 -10.30
C LEU A 38 1.61 -3.36 -11.56
N ASP A 39 0.83 -2.44 -12.12
CA ASP A 39 1.24 -1.63 -13.27
C ASP A 39 2.50 -0.80 -12.97
N PHE A 40 2.53 -0.14 -11.80
CA PHE A 40 3.71 0.62 -11.37
C PHE A 40 4.94 -0.28 -11.24
N LEU A 41 4.82 -1.44 -10.60
CA LEU A 41 5.93 -2.36 -10.40
C LEU A 41 6.48 -2.92 -11.73
N GLN A 42 5.60 -3.23 -12.69
CA GLN A 42 6.01 -3.72 -14.01
C GLN A 42 6.81 -2.68 -14.80
N HIS A 43 6.46 -1.40 -14.68
CA HIS A 43 7.13 -0.32 -15.41
C HIS A 43 8.35 0.26 -14.69
N ASN A 44 8.54 -0.03 -13.40
CA ASN A 44 9.58 0.59 -12.56
C ASN A 44 10.46 -0.44 -11.83
N SER A 45 10.40 -1.72 -12.21
CA SER A 45 11.31 -2.73 -11.66
C SER A 45 12.74 -2.46 -12.15
N SER A 46 13.64 -2.21 -11.20
CA SER A 46 15.08 -2.22 -11.47
C SER A 46 15.52 -3.68 -11.66
N GLN A 47 16.21 -3.98 -12.76
CA GLN A 47 16.78 -5.31 -13.03
C GLN A 47 17.81 -5.71 -11.96
#